data_AF-A0A265E005-F1
#
_entry.id   AF-A0A265E005-F1
#
_cell.length_a   1.000
_cell.length_b   1.000
_cell.length_c   1.000
_cell.angle_alpha   90.00
_cell.angle_beta   90.00
_cell.angle_gamma   90.00
#
_symmetry.space_group_name_H-M   'P 1'
#
loop_
_entity.id
_entity.type
_entity.pdbx_description
1 polymer ?
#
loop_
_entity_poly.entity_id
_entity_poly.type
_entity_poly.pdbx_seq_one_letter_code
_entity_poly.pdbx_strand_id
1 'polypeptide(L)'
;MQTLTADKYTFLAELAKAYRDLHLPSIKQKSDWNPRLGVDALCFQHHGDEYLVGALITPCELWLVVVPGHSLLTEHLADTLTLSLPSGAYQLSLERLPDGYELYKRAILRDLGELENMQEAARLAQQMMARLMQPADEPNA
;
A
#
# COMPACT_ATOMS: atom_id res chain seq x y z
N MET A 1 -7.40 -17.95 4.77
CA MET A 1 -7.07 -16.87 3.82
C MET A 1 -8.35 -16.49 3.10
N GLN A 2 -8.96 -15.34 3.40
CA GLN A 2 -10.11 -14.87 2.64
C GLN A 2 -9.62 -14.32 1.30
N THR A 3 -9.98 -14.98 0.21
CA THR A 3 -9.63 -14.56 -1.14
C THR A 3 -10.44 -13.31 -1.48
N LEU A 4 -9.78 -12.23 -1.89
CA LEU A 4 -10.46 -11.05 -2.43
C LEU A 4 -11.33 -11.45 -3.63
N THR A 5 -12.50 -10.84 -3.76
CA THR A 5 -13.35 -11.01 -4.94
C THR A 5 -12.68 -10.38 -6.16
N ALA A 6 -13.01 -10.87 -7.36
CA ALA A 6 -12.48 -10.33 -8.63
C ALA A 6 -12.69 -8.82 -8.73
N ASP A 7 -13.84 -8.31 -8.29
CA ASP A 7 -14.17 -6.88 -8.28
C ASP A 7 -13.18 -6.06 -7.45
N LYS A 8 -12.72 -6.60 -6.31
CA LYS A 8 -11.73 -5.91 -5.45
C LYS A 8 -10.35 -5.88 -6.11
N TYR A 9 -9.96 -6.95 -6.81
CA TYR A 9 -8.72 -6.94 -7.58
C TYR A 9 -8.76 -5.90 -8.70
N THR A 10 -9.87 -5.81 -9.43
CA THR A 10 -10.07 -4.78 -10.46
C THR A 10 -10.01 -3.38 -9.85
N PHE A 11 -10.69 -3.16 -8.73
CA PHE A 11 -10.64 -1.89 -8.01
C PHE A 11 -9.21 -1.50 -7.61
N LEU A 12 -8.45 -2.43 -7.03
CA LEU A 12 -7.06 -2.18 -6.62
C LEU A 12 -6.16 -1.89 -7.82
N ALA A 13 -6.37 -2.55 -8.96
CA ALA A 13 -5.62 -2.30 -10.19
C ALA A 13 -5.90 -0.90 -10.75
N GLU A 14 -7.17 -0.47 -10.79
CA GLU A 14 -7.52 0.89 -11.22
C GLU A 14 -7.00 1.95 -10.23
N LEU A 15 -7.04 1.70 -8.92
CA LEU A 15 -6.46 2.58 -7.92
C LEU A 15 -4.94 2.73 -8.09
N ALA A 16 -4.22 1.62 -8.28
CA ALA A 16 -2.77 1.65 -8.53
C ALA A 16 -2.44 2.42 -9.81
N LYS A 17 -3.27 2.27 -10.84
CA LYS A 17 -3.15 2.99 -12.11
C LYS A 17 -3.42 4.49 -11.94
N ALA A 18 -4.47 4.90 -11.22
CA ALA A 18 -4.76 6.29 -10.92
C ALA A 18 -3.62 6.94 -10.11
N TYR A 19 -3.09 6.23 -9.10
CA TYR A 19 -1.92 6.67 -8.35
C TYR A 19 -0.71 6.85 -9.25
N ARG A 20 -0.44 5.86 -10.11
CA ARG A 20 0.67 5.91 -11.06
C ARG A 20 0.53 7.12 -11.95
N ASP A 21 -0.61 7.33 -12.59
CA ASP A 21 -0.76 8.38 -13.59
C ASP A 21 -0.64 9.77 -12.95
N LEU A 22 -1.07 9.94 -11.69
CA LEU A 22 -0.87 11.15 -10.89
C LEU A 22 0.61 11.38 -10.52
N HIS A 23 1.31 10.36 -10.01
CA HIS A 23 2.62 10.52 -9.36
C HIS A 23 3.81 10.20 -10.26
N LEU A 24 3.62 9.47 -11.36
CA LEU A 24 4.68 9.04 -12.26
C LEU A 24 5.54 10.20 -12.81
N PRO A 25 4.98 11.37 -13.18
CA PRO A 25 5.79 12.52 -13.60
C PRO A 25 6.77 13.01 -12.53
N SER A 26 6.35 12.98 -11.26
CA SER A 26 7.17 13.39 -10.11
C SER A 26 8.18 12.30 -9.74
N ILE A 27 7.76 11.04 -9.75
CA ILE A 27 8.61 9.87 -9.46
C ILE A 27 9.78 9.79 -10.45
N LYS A 28 9.53 10.00 -11.76
CA LYS A 28 10.57 9.97 -12.80
C LYS A 28 11.67 11.02 -12.62
N GLN A 29 11.41 12.09 -11.88
CA GLN A 29 12.39 13.15 -11.61
C GLN A 29 13.27 12.85 -10.40
N LYS A 30 12.95 11.80 -9.62
CA LYS A 30 13.75 11.44 -8.46
C LYS A 30 15.01 10.68 -8.88
N SER A 31 16.08 10.87 -8.12
CA SER A 31 17.38 10.23 -8.37
C SER A 31 17.41 8.74 -8.01
N ASP A 32 16.48 8.29 -7.16
CA ASP A 32 16.28 6.91 -6.71
C ASP A 32 15.29 6.14 -7.61
N TRP A 33 14.95 6.69 -8.78
CA TRP A 33 14.00 6.05 -9.70
C TRP A 33 14.55 4.73 -10.25
N ASN A 34 13.83 3.65 -9.99
CA ASN A 34 14.11 2.34 -10.57
C ASN A 34 13.27 2.08 -11.84
N PRO A 35 13.84 2.14 -13.06
CA PRO A 35 13.12 1.85 -14.31
C PRO A 35 12.52 0.45 -14.41
N ARG A 36 13.04 -0.50 -13.63
CA ARG A 36 12.65 -1.91 -13.67
C ARG A 36 11.37 -2.18 -12.89
N LEU A 37 10.92 -1.19 -12.12
CA LEU A 37 9.74 -1.27 -11.27
C LEU A 37 8.59 -0.44 -11.84
N GLY A 38 7.38 -0.91 -11.59
CA GLY A 38 6.13 -0.21 -11.86
C GLY A 38 5.46 0.22 -10.56
N VAL A 39 4.30 0.86 -10.71
CA VAL A 39 3.38 1.07 -9.60
C VAL A 39 2.39 -0.09 -9.59
N ASP A 40 2.26 -0.77 -8.45
CA ASP A 40 1.35 -1.92 -8.32
C ASP A 40 0.85 -2.09 -6.88
N ALA A 41 -0.38 -2.58 -6.74
CA ALA A 41 -1.07 -2.83 -5.47
C ALA A 41 -0.99 -4.32 -5.12
N LEU A 42 -0.21 -4.66 -4.10
CA LEU A 42 0.15 -6.03 -3.76
C LEU A 42 -0.24 -6.40 -2.33
N CYS A 43 -0.45 -7.69 -2.10
CA CYS A 43 -0.66 -8.27 -0.76
C CYS A 43 -1.84 -7.67 0.01
N PHE A 44 -2.87 -7.22 -0.70
CA PHE A 44 -4.07 -6.70 -0.06
C PHE A 44 -4.85 -7.81 0.62
N GLN A 45 -5.28 -7.52 1.84
CA GLN A 45 -6.09 -8.41 2.67
C GLN A 45 -7.11 -7.61 3.46
N HIS A 46 -8.18 -8.29 3.86
CA HIS A 46 -9.18 -7.72 4.76
C HIS A 46 -8.58 -7.44 6.13
N HIS A 47 -8.82 -6.24 6.64
CA HIS A 47 -8.50 -5.83 8.00
C HIS A 47 -9.77 -5.27 8.65
N GLY A 48 -10.44 -6.12 9.45
CA GLY A 48 -11.83 -5.90 9.82
C GLY A 48 -12.77 -6.01 8.63
N ASP A 49 -14.00 -5.52 8.80
CA ASP A 49 -15.04 -5.59 7.77
C ASP A 49 -14.99 -4.42 6.78
N GLU A 50 -14.30 -3.34 7.15
CA GLU A 50 -14.39 -2.05 6.46
C GLU A 50 -13.12 -1.64 5.72
N TYR A 51 -11.98 -2.29 5.94
CA TYR A 51 -10.71 -1.87 5.35
C TYR A 51 -10.01 -2.99 4.60
N LEU A 52 -9.33 -2.61 3.52
CA LEU A 52 -8.34 -3.41 2.84
C LEU A 52 -6.96 -2.85 3.13
N VAL A 53 -6.07 -3.67 3.67
CA VAL A 53 -4.69 -3.28 3.96
C VAL A 53 -3.78 -4.05 3.04
N GLY A 54 -2.86 -3.35 2.40
CA GLY A 54 -1.86 -3.95 1.51
C GLY A 54 -0.66 -3.05 1.33
N ALA A 55 0.16 -3.39 0.34
CA ALA A 55 1.33 -2.62 -0.02
C ALA A 55 1.16 -2.03 -1.41
N LEU A 56 1.55 -0.78 -1.58
CA LEU A 56 1.66 -0.13 -2.89
C LEU A 56 3.15 0.03 -3.19
N ILE A 57 3.60 -0.67 -4.23
CA ILE A 57 4.95 -0.52 -4.75
C ILE A 57 4.98 0.67 -5.69
N THR A 58 6.05 1.45 -5.63
CA THR A 58 6.39 2.45 -6.64
C THR A 58 7.84 2.23 -7.10
N PRO A 59 8.28 2.88 -8.18
CA PRO A 59 9.67 2.80 -8.62
C PRO A 59 10.74 3.26 -7.62
N CYS A 60 10.36 4.00 -6.58
CA CYS A 60 11.31 4.55 -5.59
C CYS A 60 11.06 3.98 -4.19
N GLU A 61 9.79 3.82 -3.81
CA GLU A 61 9.38 3.60 -2.43
C GLU A 61 8.31 2.51 -2.32
N LEU A 62 8.29 1.80 -1.20
CA LEU A 62 7.25 0.86 -0.79
C LEU A 62 6.35 1.51 0.25
N TRP A 63 5.06 1.51 0.00
CA TRP A 63 4.06 2.14 0.86
C TRP A 63 3.15 1.10 1.49
N LEU A 64 2.85 1.25 2.78
CA LEU A 64 1.68 0.67 3.40
C LEU A 64 0.46 1.44 2.93
N VAL A 65 -0.56 0.76 2.46
CA VAL A 65 -1.80 1.39 2.00
C VAL A 65 -3.01 0.74 2.67
N VAL A 66 -3.94 1.58 3.10
CA VAL A 66 -5.26 1.18 3.58
C VAL A 66 -6.30 1.81 2.67
N VAL A 67 -7.12 0.96 2.06
CA VAL A 67 -8.24 1.36 1.24
C VAL A 67 -9.52 1.19 2.06
N PRO A 68 -10.27 2.27 2.32
CA PRO A 68 -11.59 2.19 2.93
C PRO A 68 -12.57 1.47 2.00
N GLY A 69 -13.41 0.62 2.58
CA GLY A 69 -14.48 -0.06 1.86
C GLY A 69 -15.53 0.93 1.37
N HIS A 70 -16.33 0.52 0.39
CA HIS A 70 -17.34 1.39 -0.23
C HIS A 70 -18.34 1.98 0.78
N SER A 71 -18.63 1.28 1.88
CA SER A 71 -19.51 1.75 2.95
C SER A 71 -18.97 3.00 3.67
N LEU A 72 -17.65 3.19 3.71
CA LEU A 72 -17.01 4.33 4.37
C LEU A 72 -16.77 5.52 3.42
N LEU A 73 -16.80 5.30 2.10
CA LEU A 73 -16.60 6.36 1.09
C LEU A 73 -17.73 7.39 1.07
N THR A 74 -18.87 7.10 1.72
CA THR A 74 -19.98 8.06 1.88
C THR A 74 -19.82 8.98 3.09
N GLU A 75 -18.90 8.67 4.00
CA GLU A 75 -18.63 9.48 5.20
C GLU A 75 -17.40 10.36 4.97
N HIS A 76 -17.31 11.47 5.71
CA HIS A 76 -16.15 12.35 5.62
C HIS A 76 -14.94 11.66 6.26
N LEU A 77 -14.07 11.07 5.44
CA LEU A 77 -12.85 10.43 5.89
C LEU A 77 -11.93 11.46 6.57
N ALA A 78 -11.39 11.09 7.73
CA ALA A 78 -10.41 11.90 8.45
C ALA A 78 -9.10 12.01 7.65
N ASP A 79 -8.35 13.08 7.81
CA ASP A 79 -7.07 13.26 7.10
C ASP A 79 -5.98 12.27 7.55
N THR A 80 -6.19 11.58 8.69
CA THR A 80 -5.25 10.58 9.21
C THR A 80 -5.98 9.37 9.78
N LEU A 81 -5.41 8.18 9.56
CA LEU A 81 -5.89 6.91 10.10
C LEU A 81 -4.79 6.26 10.94
N THR A 82 -5.15 5.78 12.13
CA THR A 82 -4.25 4.94 12.94
C THR A 82 -4.60 3.48 12.72
N LEU A 83 -3.77 2.78 11.95
CA LEU A 83 -3.90 1.35 11.70
C LEU A 83 -3.21 0.57 12.81
N SER A 84 -3.98 -0.25 13.53
CA SER A 84 -3.44 -1.15 14.55
C SER A 84 -3.14 -2.51 13.93
N LEU A 85 -1.86 -2.83 13.79
CA LEU A 85 -1.39 -4.12 13.33
C LEU A 85 -0.76 -4.90 14.50
N PRO A 86 -0.64 -6.24 14.40
CA PRO A 86 0.02 -7.04 15.44
C PRO A 86 1.45 -6.56 15.77
N SER A 87 2.16 -6.03 14.79
CA SER A 87 3.50 -5.44 14.97
C SER A 87 3.51 -4.07 15.65
N GLY A 88 2.36 -3.38 15.74
CA GLY A 88 2.25 -2.05 16.33
C GLY A 88 1.21 -1.15 15.65
N ALA A 89 1.13 0.09 16.12
CA ALA A 89 0.23 1.10 15.55
C ALA A 89 0.96 1.99 14.53
N TYR A 90 0.36 2.15 13.36
CA TYR A 90 0.91 2.93 12.25
C TYR A 90 -0.04 4.06 11.90
N GLN A 91 0.44 5.29 11.98
CA GLN A 91 -0.30 6.46 11.51
C GLN A 91 -0.09 6.63 10.00
N LEU A 92 -1.18 6.65 9.24
CA LEU A 92 -1.23 6.88 7.81
C LEU A 92 -1.95 8.19 7.51
N SER A 93 -1.57 8.84 6.41
CA SER A 93 -2.20 10.06 5.91
C SER A 93 -3.16 9.73 4.76
N LEU A 94 -4.32 10.37 4.76
CA LEU A 94 -5.28 10.31 3.67
C LEU A 94 -4.68 10.93 2.41
N GLU A 95 -4.84 10.24 1.30
CA GLU A 95 -4.56 10.73 -0.02
C GLU A 95 -5.78 10.54 -0.90
N ARG A 96 -6.16 11.64 -1.55
CA ARG A 96 -7.25 11.67 -2.52
C ARG A 96 -6.64 11.63 -3.91
N LEU A 97 -6.97 10.59 -4.65
CA LEU A 97 -6.61 10.41 -6.04
C LEU A 97 -7.72 10.97 -6.95
N PRO A 98 -7.41 11.17 -8.25
CA PRO A 98 -8.43 11.45 -9.26
C PRO A 98 -9.52 10.36 -9.27
N ASP A 99 -10.67 10.64 -9.89
CA ASP A 99 -11.80 9.70 -10.00
C ASP A 99 -12.48 9.33 -8.67
N GLY A 100 -12.18 10.07 -7.59
CA GLY A 100 -12.82 9.88 -6.29
C GLY A 100 -12.26 8.73 -5.47
N TYR A 101 -11.10 8.18 -5.85
CA TYR A 101 -10.42 7.17 -5.04
C TYR A 101 -9.76 7.84 -3.82
N GLU A 102 -10.00 7.26 -2.65
CA GLU A 102 -9.39 7.70 -1.40
C GLU A 102 -8.66 6.52 -0.76
N LEU A 103 -7.44 6.77 -0.30
CA LEU A 103 -6.61 5.76 0.34
C LEU A 103 -5.76 6.42 1.43
N TYR A 104 -5.47 5.68 2.49
CA TYR A 104 -4.48 6.10 3.47
C TYR A 104 -3.15 5.44 3.13
N LYS A 105 -2.06 6.21 3.16
CA LYS A 105 -0.73 5.65 2.90
C LYS A 105 0.32 6.07 3.92
N ARG A 106 1.38 5.25 4.02
CA ARG A 106 2.59 5.54 4.79
C ARG A 106 3.78 4.83 4.14
N ALA A 107 4.87 5.57 3.89
CA ALA A 107 6.09 4.95 3.39
C ALA A 107 6.68 3.99 4.44
N ILE A 108 6.89 2.73 4.06
CA ILE A 108 7.59 1.73 4.88
C ILE A 108 9.06 1.69 4.49
N LEU A 109 9.35 1.70 3.18
CA LEU A 109 10.70 1.66 2.64
C LEU A 109 10.84 2.74 1.57
N ARG A 110 11.97 3.44 1.56
CA ARG A 110 12.20 4.59 0.67
C ARG A 110 13.28 4.36 -0.38
N ASP A 111 13.80 3.14 -0.46
CA ASP A 111 14.83 2.78 -1.43
C ASP A 111 14.52 1.40 -1.99
N LEU A 112 14.29 1.36 -3.30
CA LEU A 112 14.03 0.16 -4.09
C LEU A 112 15.00 0.06 -5.28
N GLY A 113 16.08 0.85 -5.28
CA GLY A 113 17.03 0.92 -6.39
C GLY A 113 17.79 -0.39 -6.64
N GLU A 114 17.99 -1.18 -5.59
CA GLU A 114 18.66 -2.48 -5.67
C GLU A 114 17.79 -3.59 -6.27
N LEU A 115 16.47 -3.39 -6.37
CA LEU A 115 15.58 -4.43 -6.89
C LEU A 115 15.76 -4.57 -8.40
N GLU A 116 15.88 -5.81 -8.85
CA GLU A 116 16.15 -6.10 -10.26
C GLU A 116 14.87 -6.21 -11.09
N ASN A 117 13.73 -6.49 -10.46
CA ASN A 117 12.46 -6.72 -11.16
C ASN A 117 11.24 -6.62 -10.22
N MET A 118 10.05 -6.64 -10.82
CA MET A 118 8.78 -6.62 -10.09
C MET A 118 8.55 -7.85 -9.20
N GLN A 119 9.12 -9.01 -9.51
CA GLN A 119 8.95 -10.21 -8.68
C GLN A 119 9.68 -10.06 -7.33
N GLU A 120 10.89 -9.49 -7.34
CA GLU A 120 11.61 -9.17 -6.10
C GLU A 120 10.88 -8.10 -5.28
N ALA A 121 10.34 -7.09 -5.95
CA ALA A 121 9.52 -6.07 -5.30
C ALA A 121 8.28 -6.68 -4.65
N ALA A 122 7.57 -7.56 -5.37
CA ALA A 122 6.42 -8.28 -4.82
C ALA A 122 6.81 -9.15 -3.63
N ARG A 123 7.94 -9.86 -3.70
CA ARG A 123 8.45 -10.66 -2.59
C ARG A 123 8.79 -9.80 -1.37
N LEU A 124 9.40 -8.64 -1.58
CA LEU A 124 9.71 -7.69 -0.53
C LEU A 124 8.44 -7.15 0.14
N ALA A 125 7.44 -6.77 -0.65
CA ALA A 125 6.13 -6.36 -0.14
C ALA A 125 5.46 -7.47 0.68
N GLN A 126 5.48 -8.71 0.19
CA GLN A 126 4.96 -9.89 0.91
C GLN A 126 5.68 -10.10 2.25
N GLN A 127 7.02 -10.04 2.25
CA GLN A 127 7.81 -10.19 3.48
C GLN A 127 7.51 -9.07 4.47
N MET A 128 7.33 -7.84 3.99
CA MET A 128 7.00 -6.70 4.84
C MET A 128 5.60 -6.81 5.44
N MET A 129 4.61 -7.15 4.62
CA MET A 129 3.25 -7.42 5.08
C MET A 129 3.21 -8.57 6.08
N ALA A 130 3.97 -9.64 5.85
CA ALA A 130 4.07 -10.76 6.78
C ALA A 130 4.64 -10.33 8.14
N ARG A 131 5.72 -9.53 8.16
CA ARG A 131 6.28 -8.98 9.42
C ARG A 131 5.31 -8.04 10.12
N LEU A 132 4.62 -7.21 9.36
CA LEU A 132 3.62 -6.30 9.91
C LEU A 132 2.44 -7.03 10.58
N MET A 133 2.08 -8.19 10.05
CA MET A 133 1.02 -9.07 10.57
C MET A 133 1.50 -10.04 11.65
N GLN A 134 2.80 -10.10 11.93
CA GLN A 134 3.32 -10.85 13.07
C GLN A 134 3.24 -9.98 14.33
N PRO A 135 2.87 -10.56 15.48
CA PRO A 135 2.98 -9.84 16.74
C PRO A 135 4.43 -9.36 16.90
N ALA A 136 4.60 -8.15 17.43
CA ALA A 136 5.91 -7.69 17.89
C ALA A 136 6.31 -8.48 19.15
N ASP A 137 6.50 -9.79 19.01
CA ASP A 137 6.97 -10.64 20.09
C ASP A 137 8.49 -10.50 20.19
N GLU A 138 8.82 -9.81 21.28
CA GLU A 138 10.01 -9.77 22.12
C GLU A 138 11.39 -9.97 21.47
N PRO A 139 12.34 -9.02 21.67
CA PRO A 139 13.74 -9.32 21.43
C PRO A 139 14.10 -10.50 22.33
N ASN A 140 14.54 -11.60 21.71
CA ASN A 140 15.15 -12.75 22.37
C ASN A 140 15.93 -12.31 23.62
N ALA A 141 15.48 -12.73 24.79
CA ALA A 141 16.19 -12.59 26.06
C ALA A 141 17.49 -13.42 26.07
#